data_AF-A0A2R4JHE6-F1
#
_entry.id   AF-A0A2R4JHE6-F1
#
_cell.length_a   1.000
_cell.length_b   1.000
_cell.length_c   1.000
_cell.angle_alpha   90.00
_cell.angle_beta   90.00
_cell.angle_gamma   90.00
#
_symmetry.space_group_name_H-M   'P 1'
#
loop_
_entity.id
_entity.type
_entity.pdbx_description
1 polymer ?
#
loop_
_entity_poly.entity_id
_entity_poly.type
_entity_poly.pdbx_seq_one_letter_code
_entity_poly.pdbx_strand_id
1 'polypeptide(L)'
;MTIKVSLEVSAEELPALIDVLAAHGAEFDLRTTSRQAAAPEPSVLDPEVLALIRTRAASQYADLFVSFVEKEVREHGAVAELGTEKTSYVKLYVPGPRKVGAYCYVRPDRTYLDFRLPGDAAEGCRFAAARNVQADNAHAVRLPLTTSDALPEAYRLARRSAAEAEAA
;
A
#
# COMPACT_ATOMS: atom_id res chain seq x y z
N MET A 1 13.29 -16.73 -39.65
CA MET A 1 12.52 -15.76 -38.83
C MET A 1 13.08 -15.84 -37.43
N THR A 2 13.71 -14.77 -36.94
CA THR A 2 14.42 -14.76 -35.65
C THR A 2 13.59 -13.98 -34.64
N ILE A 3 13.22 -14.62 -33.53
CA ILE A 3 12.42 -14.00 -32.46
C ILE A 3 13.39 -13.51 -31.38
N LYS A 4 13.29 -12.24 -30.99
CA LYS A 4 14.02 -11.67 -29.85
C LYS A 4 13.06 -11.60 -28.66
N VAL A 5 13.47 -12.19 -27.54
CA VAL A 5 12.71 -12.19 -26.28
C VAL A 5 13.58 -11.58 -25.19
N SER A 6 13.05 -10.60 -24.46
CA SER A 6 13.70 -10.02 -23.28
C SER A 6 12.95 -10.49 -22.04
N LEU A 7 13.68 -11.04 -21.06
CA LEU A 7 13.12 -11.62 -19.84
C LEU A 7 13.83 -11.00 -18.63
N GLU A 8 13.06 -10.63 -17.61
CA GLU A 8 13.59 -10.33 -16.28
C GLU A 8 13.49 -11.59 -15.43
N VAL A 9 14.62 -12.09 -14.95
CA VAL A 9 14.74 -13.35 -14.20
C VAL A 9 15.71 -13.12 -13.05
N SER A 10 15.44 -13.70 -11.90
CA SER A 10 16.41 -13.68 -10.80
C SER A 10 17.62 -14.55 -11.15
N ALA A 11 18.77 -14.27 -10.51
CA ALA A 11 20.00 -15.04 -10.75
C ALA A 11 19.86 -16.53 -10.38
N GLU A 12 18.96 -16.83 -9.44
CA GLU A 12 18.67 -18.19 -8.97
C GLU A 12 17.84 -19.00 -9.98
N GLU A 13 16.97 -18.33 -10.74
CA GLU A 13 16.09 -18.94 -11.75
C GLU A 13 16.75 -19.03 -13.13
N LEU A 14 17.83 -18.27 -13.36
CA LEU A 14 18.53 -18.20 -14.64
C LEU A 14 18.98 -19.58 -15.17
N PRO A 15 19.53 -20.52 -14.37
CA PRO A 15 19.92 -21.84 -14.87
C PRO A 15 18.74 -22.63 -15.41
N ALA A 16 17.60 -22.63 -14.71
CA ALA A 16 16.41 -23.36 -15.12
C ALA A 16 15.82 -22.80 -16.43
N LEU A 17 15.85 -21.48 -16.60
CA LEU A 17 15.40 -20.84 -17.84
C LEU A 17 16.31 -21.19 -19.03
N ILE A 18 17.63 -21.20 -18.82
CA ILE A 18 18.62 -21.57 -19.84
C ILE A 18 18.34 -23.01 -20.33
N ASP A 19 18.09 -23.94 -19.41
CA ASP A 19 17.80 -25.34 -19.76
C ASP A 19 16.52 -25.48 -20.60
N VAL A 20 15.46 -24.75 -20.25
CA VAL A 20 14.20 -24.76 -21.01
C VAL A 20 14.38 -24.20 -22.42
N LEU A 21 15.13 -23.11 -22.56
CA LEU A 21 15.38 -22.49 -23.87
C LEU A 21 16.28 -23.36 -24.75
N ALA A 22 17.31 -23.99 -24.18
CA ALA A 22 18.18 -24.93 -24.88
C ALA A 22 17.44 -26.17 -25.37
N ALA A 23 16.50 -26.71 -24.58
CA ALA A 23 15.67 -27.86 -24.95
C ALA A 23 14.80 -27.59 -26.20
N HIS A 24 14.51 -26.33 -26.52
CA HIS A 24 13.75 -25.92 -27.70
C HIS A 24 14.63 -25.48 -28.88
N GLY A 25 15.94 -25.73 -28.82
CA GLY A 25 16.87 -25.45 -29.91
C GLY A 25 17.11 -23.96 -30.18
N ALA A 26 16.88 -23.11 -29.18
CA ALA A 26 17.15 -21.68 -29.31
C ALA A 26 18.65 -21.39 -29.15
N GLU A 27 19.25 -20.69 -30.12
CA GLU A 27 20.52 -20.01 -29.91
C GLU A 27 20.26 -18.69 -29.17
N PHE A 28 20.92 -18.47 -28.03
CA PHE A 28 20.77 -17.26 -27.23
C PHE A 28 22.12 -16.64 -26.86
N ASP A 29 22.13 -15.31 -26.83
CA ASP A 29 23.23 -14.47 -26.35
C ASP A 29 22.83 -13.89 -24.99
N LEU A 30 23.45 -14.39 -23.91
CA LEU A 30 23.18 -13.95 -22.54
C LEU A 30 23.88 -12.61 -22.29
N ARG A 31 23.09 -11.55 -22.19
CA ARG A 31 23.59 -10.22 -21.80
C ARG A 31 23.05 -9.85 -20.44
N THR A 32 23.91 -9.96 -19.43
CA THR A 32 23.61 -9.48 -18.10
C THR A 32 23.76 -7.96 -18.08
N THR A 33 22.66 -7.23 -18.29
CA THR A 33 22.60 -5.84 -17.85
C THR A 33 22.41 -5.88 -16.35
N SER A 34 23.48 -5.63 -15.60
CA SER A 34 23.36 -5.29 -14.19
C SER A 34 22.60 -3.97 -14.14
N ARG A 35 21.27 -4.06 -13.96
CA ARG A 35 20.45 -2.88 -13.70
C ARG A 35 20.92 -2.40 -12.34
N GLN A 36 21.83 -1.43 -12.35
CA GLN A 36 22.21 -0.72 -11.15
C GLN A 36 20.90 -0.26 -10.53
N ALA A 37 20.53 -0.89 -9.41
CA ALA A 37 19.30 -0.55 -8.72
C ALA A 37 19.40 0.95 -8.48
N ALA A 38 18.49 1.71 -9.09
CA ALA A 38 18.42 3.13 -8.85
C ALA A 38 18.43 3.32 -7.33
N ALA A 39 19.25 4.25 -6.85
CA ALA A 39 19.25 4.58 -5.44
C ALA A 39 17.79 4.76 -4.99
N PRO A 40 17.37 4.13 -3.88
CA PRO A 40 15.98 4.18 -3.47
C PRO A 40 15.55 5.64 -3.44
N GLU A 41 14.48 5.95 -4.18
CA GLU A 41 13.94 7.30 -4.20
C GLU A 41 13.69 7.74 -2.76
N PRO A 42 14.04 8.99 -2.41
CA PRO A 42 13.73 9.49 -1.08
C PRO A 42 12.23 9.36 -0.82
N SER A 43 11.89 8.98 0.41
CA SER A 43 10.50 8.86 0.84
C SER A 43 9.78 10.18 0.59
N VAL A 44 8.55 10.11 0.07
CA VAL A 44 7.68 11.28 -0.12
C VAL A 44 6.96 11.68 1.18
N LEU A 45 7.11 10.89 2.24
CA LEU A 45 6.46 11.14 3.52
C LEU A 45 7.20 12.21 4.31
N ASP A 46 6.44 12.98 5.07
CA ASP A 46 7.00 13.80 6.14
C ASP A 46 7.87 12.92 7.08
N PRO A 47 9.08 13.37 7.46
CA PRO A 47 9.98 12.59 8.31
C PRO A 47 9.36 12.15 9.63
N GLU A 48 8.47 12.95 10.23
CA GLU A 48 7.78 12.59 11.47
C GLU A 48 6.74 11.49 11.25
N VAL A 49 6.03 11.52 10.12
CA VAL A 49 5.10 10.45 9.73
C VAL A 49 5.85 9.14 9.51
N LEU A 50 6.95 9.19 8.75
CA LEU A 50 7.80 8.03 8.51
C LEU A 50 8.37 7.48 9.82
N ALA A 51 8.90 8.36 10.69
CA ALA A 51 9.43 7.99 11.99
C ALA A 51 8.36 7.35 12.89
N LEU A 52 7.13 7.90 12.91
CA LEU A 52 6.02 7.32 13.67
C LEU A 52 5.74 5.89 13.20
N ILE A 53 5.58 5.68 11.89
CA ILE A 53 5.26 4.36 11.34
C ILE A 53 6.36 3.36 11.70
N ARG A 54 7.62 3.72 11.46
CA ARG A 54 8.79 2.86 11.73
C ARG A 54 8.96 2.54 13.22
N THR A 55 8.59 3.47 14.10
CA THR A 55 8.73 3.28 15.55
C THR A 55 7.57 2.47 16.14
N ARG A 56 6.37 2.58 15.58
CA ARG A 56 5.13 2.06 16.19
C ARG A 56 4.61 0.79 15.54
N ALA A 57 4.86 0.59 14.26
CA ALA A 57 4.53 -0.68 13.62
C ALA A 57 5.47 -1.77 14.14
N ALA A 58 4.96 -2.99 14.26
CA ALA A 58 5.86 -4.14 14.41
C ALA A 58 6.79 -4.19 13.19
N SER A 59 8.08 -4.48 13.40
CA SER A 59 9.12 -4.34 12.38
C SER A 59 8.79 -5.09 11.08
N GLN A 60 8.16 -6.26 11.18
CA GLN A 60 7.74 -7.06 10.03
C GLN A 60 6.60 -6.46 9.20
N TYR A 61 5.87 -5.47 9.71
CA TYR A 61 4.75 -4.81 9.02
C TYR A 61 5.05 -3.36 8.66
N ALA A 62 6.15 -2.78 9.16
CA ALA A 62 6.47 -1.37 8.95
C ALA A 62 6.52 -1.00 7.46
N ASP A 63 7.09 -1.87 6.62
CA ASP A 63 7.16 -1.64 5.16
C ASP A 63 5.79 -1.67 4.49
N LEU A 64 4.82 -2.45 4.99
CA LEU A 64 3.46 -2.45 4.46
C LEU A 64 2.77 -1.10 4.71
N PHE A 65 2.93 -0.55 5.91
CA PHE A 65 2.39 0.75 6.26
C PHE A 65 3.06 1.88 5.49
N VAL A 66 4.39 1.87 5.38
CA VAL A 66 5.12 2.86 4.58
C VAL A 66 4.69 2.79 3.13
N SER A 67 4.67 1.60 2.53
CA SER A 67 4.24 1.41 1.14
C SER A 67 2.81 1.91 0.90
N PHE A 68 1.88 1.57 1.81
CA PHE A 68 0.50 2.02 1.71
C PHE A 68 0.40 3.55 1.73
N VAL A 69 1.00 4.19 2.74
CA VAL A 69 0.92 5.66 2.90
C VAL A 69 1.65 6.39 1.77
N GLU A 70 2.82 5.91 1.36
CA GLU A 70 3.57 6.49 0.25
C GLU A 70 2.78 6.45 -1.05
N LYS A 71 2.09 5.33 -1.34
CA LYS A 71 1.27 5.22 -2.53
C LYS A 71 0.10 6.20 -2.51
N GLU A 72 -0.61 6.31 -1.39
CA GLU A 72 -1.73 7.25 -1.25
C GLU A 72 -1.27 8.72 -1.40
N VAL A 73 -0.12 9.08 -0.85
CA VAL A 73 0.45 10.43 -0.99
C VAL A 73 0.91 10.68 -2.43
N ARG A 74 1.68 9.76 -3.02
CA ARG A 74 2.33 9.95 -4.33
C ARG A 74 1.35 9.87 -5.49
N GLU A 75 0.43 8.91 -5.46
CA GLU A 75 -0.45 8.60 -6.61
C GLU A 75 -1.86 9.17 -6.45
N HIS A 76 -2.29 9.44 -5.22
CA HIS A 76 -3.67 9.86 -4.93
C HIS A 76 -3.74 11.25 -4.28
N GLY A 77 -2.61 11.95 -4.16
CA GLY A 77 -2.56 13.32 -3.66
C GLY A 77 -3.02 13.47 -2.21
N ALA A 78 -3.01 12.37 -1.45
CA ALA A 78 -3.35 12.40 -0.04
C ALA A 78 -2.32 13.21 0.75
N VAL A 79 -2.79 13.91 1.77
CA VAL A 79 -1.93 14.47 2.82
C VAL A 79 -1.93 13.49 3.98
N ALA A 80 -0.73 13.14 4.43
CA ALA A 80 -0.48 12.32 5.61
C ALA A 80 -0.09 13.21 6.80
N GLU A 81 -0.85 13.16 7.88
CA GLU A 81 -0.61 13.96 9.09
C GLU A 81 -0.66 13.12 10.35
N LEU A 82 0.09 13.53 11.37
CA LEU A 82 -0.04 12.95 12.71
C LEU A 82 -1.40 13.29 13.33
N GLY A 83 -1.97 12.34 14.07
CA GLY A 83 -3.13 12.59 14.93
C GLY A 83 -2.83 13.63 16.03
N THR A 84 -3.80 14.46 16.37
CA THR A 84 -3.64 15.62 17.28
C THR A 84 -3.74 15.27 18.78
N GLU A 85 -4.04 14.02 19.12
CA GLU A 85 -4.16 13.56 20.50
C GLU A 85 -3.15 12.43 20.77
N LYS A 86 -2.99 12.01 22.04
CA LYS A 86 -2.01 11.04 22.62
C LYS A 86 -1.95 9.63 21.99
N THR A 87 -2.29 9.52 20.73
CA THR A 87 -2.64 8.32 20.00
C THR A 87 -1.79 8.26 18.73
N SER A 88 -1.00 7.19 18.63
CA SER A 88 -0.03 6.96 17.56
C SER A 88 -0.72 6.53 16.26
N TYR A 89 -1.24 7.49 15.51
CA TYR A 89 -1.83 7.22 14.19
C TYR A 89 -1.49 8.31 13.17
N VAL A 90 -1.60 7.92 11.90
CA VAL A 90 -1.53 8.83 10.74
C VAL A 90 -2.93 9.00 10.17
N LYS A 91 -3.31 10.25 9.89
CA LYS A 91 -4.53 10.62 9.17
C LYS A 91 -4.18 10.76 7.69
N LEU A 92 -4.97 10.13 6.83
CA LEU A 92 -4.95 10.40 5.40
C LEU A 92 -6.22 11.16 5.02
N TYR A 93 -6.04 12.28 4.33
CA TYR A 93 -7.13 13.08 3.79
C TYR A 93 -6.74 13.67 2.44
N VAL A 94 -7.74 13.96 1.60
CA VAL A 94 -7.51 14.72 0.36
C VAL A 94 -7.82 16.19 0.64
N PRO A 95 -6.91 17.12 0.34
CA PRO A 95 -7.19 18.55 0.48
C PRO A 95 -8.35 18.97 -0.42
N GLY A 96 -9.36 19.63 0.14
CA GLY A 96 -10.53 20.07 -0.62
C GLY A 96 -11.27 21.23 0.04
N PRO A 97 -12.19 21.90 -0.69
CA PRO A 97 -12.95 23.04 -0.18
C PRO A 97 -13.88 22.65 0.96
N ARG A 98 -14.29 21.38 1.02
CA ARG A 98 -15.04 20.81 2.14
C ARG A 98 -14.04 20.18 3.11
N LYS A 99 -14.11 20.58 4.39
CA LYS A 99 -13.31 19.97 5.46
C LYS A 99 -13.87 18.62 5.86
N VAL A 100 -13.86 17.67 4.93
CA VAL A 100 -14.29 16.30 5.19
C VAL A 100 -13.07 15.64 5.82
N GLY A 101 -13.09 15.49 7.15
CA GLY A 101 -11.98 14.90 7.89
C GLY A 101 -11.52 13.55 7.33
N ALA A 102 -10.37 13.05 7.78
CA ALA A 102 -9.68 11.88 7.25
C ALA A 102 -10.57 10.78 6.66
N TYR A 103 -10.21 10.32 5.46
CA TYR A 103 -10.85 9.15 4.84
C TYR A 103 -10.23 7.84 5.37
N CYS A 104 -9.02 7.89 5.91
CA CYS A 104 -8.38 6.72 6.50
C CYS A 104 -7.54 7.11 7.71
N TYR A 105 -7.67 6.32 8.78
CA TYR A 105 -6.73 6.32 9.89
C TYR A 105 -5.83 5.10 9.83
N VAL A 106 -4.53 5.36 9.78
CA VAL A 106 -3.49 4.34 9.80
C VAL A 106 -3.05 4.12 11.25
N ARG A 107 -3.25 2.91 11.78
CA ARG A 107 -2.94 2.54 13.16
C ARG A 107 -1.76 1.56 13.20
N PRO A 108 -0.51 2.04 13.02
CA PRO A 108 0.66 1.18 13.01
C PRO A 108 0.84 0.43 14.34
N ASP A 109 0.50 1.08 15.46
CA ASP A 109 0.53 0.51 16.82
C ASP A 109 -0.40 -0.71 17.00
N ARG A 110 -1.41 -0.83 16.15
CA ARG A 110 -2.41 -1.90 16.20
C ARG A 110 -2.52 -2.71 14.91
N THR A 111 -1.63 -2.47 13.95
CA THR A 111 -1.53 -3.21 12.70
C THR A 111 -2.81 -3.20 11.83
N TYR A 112 -3.55 -2.08 11.81
CA TYR A 112 -4.74 -1.96 10.96
C TYR A 112 -4.97 -0.56 10.37
N LEU A 113 -5.87 -0.49 9.41
CA LEU A 113 -6.42 0.70 8.78
C LEU A 113 -7.91 0.81 9.13
N ASP A 114 -8.38 1.99 9.51
CA ASP A 114 -9.81 2.28 9.69
C ASP A 114 -10.24 3.27 8.59
N PHE A 115 -11.17 2.85 7.72
CA PHE A 115 -11.65 3.63 6.58
C PHE A 115 -12.98 4.31 6.90
N ARG A 116 -13.14 5.54 6.40
CA ARG A 116 -14.37 6.31 6.46
C ARG A 116 -15.37 5.80 5.42
N LEU A 117 -15.99 4.67 5.73
CA LEU A 117 -16.97 3.99 4.90
C LEU A 117 -18.07 3.40 5.81
N PRO A 118 -19.29 3.23 5.29
CA PRO A 118 -20.32 2.44 5.97
C PRO A 118 -19.88 0.97 6.10
N GLY A 119 -20.41 0.27 7.11
CA GLY A 119 -19.96 -1.09 7.44
C GLY A 119 -20.22 -2.12 6.32
N ASP A 120 -21.27 -1.92 5.53
CA ASP A 120 -21.62 -2.75 4.36
C ASP A 120 -20.56 -2.67 3.25
N ALA A 121 -19.70 -1.65 3.23
CA ALA A 121 -18.58 -1.56 2.30
C ALA A 121 -17.51 -2.66 2.51
N ALA A 122 -17.56 -3.35 3.66
CA ALA A 122 -16.74 -4.53 3.93
C ALA A 122 -17.31 -5.83 3.33
N GLU A 123 -18.54 -5.83 2.81
CA GLU A 123 -19.12 -7.03 2.19
C GLU A 123 -18.30 -7.49 0.99
N GLY A 124 -18.02 -8.80 0.93
CA GLY A 124 -17.18 -9.41 -0.11
C GLY A 124 -15.68 -9.10 0.01
N CYS A 125 -15.24 -8.37 1.04
CA CYS A 125 -13.83 -8.19 1.33
C CYS A 125 -13.23 -9.46 1.96
N ARG A 126 -11.97 -9.74 1.64
CA ARG A 126 -11.24 -10.90 2.19
C ARG A 126 -10.57 -10.57 3.51
N PHE A 127 -10.06 -9.34 3.67
CA PHE A 127 -9.26 -8.92 4.82
C PHE A 127 -9.97 -7.88 5.68
N ALA A 128 -10.84 -7.06 5.07
CA ALA A 128 -11.59 -6.05 5.79
C ALA A 128 -12.87 -6.61 6.44
N ALA A 129 -13.27 -5.98 7.55
CA ALA A 129 -14.50 -6.28 8.26
C ALA A 129 -15.19 -4.99 8.72
N ALA A 130 -16.52 -5.07 8.86
CA ALA A 130 -17.29 -4.05 9.54
C ALA A 130 -16.92 -3.99 11.03
N ARG A 131 -16.78 -2.79 11.57
CA ARG A 131 -16.55 -2.55 12.98
C ARG A 131 -17.90 -2.41 13.68
N ASN A 132 -17.98 -2.94 14.90
CA ASN A 132 -19.09 -2.65 15.80
C ASN A 132 -18.86 -1.27 16.47
N VAL A 133 -19.23 -0.20 15.77
CA VAL A 133 -19.12 1.20 16.24
C VAL A 133 -20.50 1.84 16.35
N GLN A 134 -20.59 2.95 17.09
CA GLN A 134 -21.81 3.76 17.16
C GLN A 134 -22.21 4.26 15.77
N ALA A 135 -23.50 4.44 15.54
CA ALA A 135 -24.06 4.77 14.22
C ALA A 135 -23.56 6.11 13.64
N ASP A 136 -23.05 7.00 14.48
CA ASP A 136 -22.45 8.29 14.12
C ASP A 136 -20.95 8.19 13.75
N ASN A 137 -20.31 7.04 13.99
CA ASN A 137 -18.91 6.85 13.64
C ASN A 137 -18.79 6.52 12.14
N ALA A 138 -18.33 7.52 11.39
CA ALA A 138 -18.15 7.40 9.95
C ALA A 138 -17.07 6.38 9.53
N HIS A 139 -16.24 5.87 10.46
CA HIS A 139 -15.13 4.94 10.16
C HIS A 139 -15.50 3.50 10.52
N ALA A 140 -16.48 2.93 9.82
CA ALA A 140 -17.05 1.63 10.19
C ALA A 140 -16.35 0.44 9.51
N VAL A 141 -15.33 0.62 8.68
CA VAL A 141 -14.59 -0.49 8.03
C VAL A 141 -13.16 -0.55 8.53
N ARG A 142 -12.70 -1.75 8.93
CA ARG A 142 -11.33 -2.01 9.36
C ARG A 142 -10.67 -3.06 8.48
N LEU A 143 -9.41 -2.84 8.11
CA LEU A 143 -8.54 -3.83 7.48
C LEU A 143 -7.26 -4.02 8.29
N PRO A 144 -6.98 -5.21 8.84
CA PRO A 144 -5.67 -5.55 9.37
C PRO A 144 -4.63 -5.57 8.25
N LEU A 145 -3.56 -4.80 8.40
CA LEU A 145 -2.48 -4.72 7.41
C LEU A 145 -1.26 -5.51 7.93
N THR A 146 -1.39 -6.84 7.88
CA THR A 146 -0.40 -7.80 8.40
C THR A 146 0.18 -8.69 7.30
N THR A 147 -0.29 -8.55 6.06
CA THR A 147 0.19 -9.27 4.89
C THR A 147 0.16 -8.36 3.66
N SER A 148 1.10 -8.55 2.73
CA SER A 148 1.13 -7.87 1.44
C SER A 148 -0.12 -8.13 0.60
N ASP A 149 -0.75 -9.31 0.77
CA ASP A 149 -1.97 -9.68 0.03
C ASP A 149 -3.16 -8.78 0.35
N ALA A 150 -3.12 -8.07 1.49
CA ALA A 150 -4.17 -7.15 1.89
C ALA A 150 -4.01 -5.74 1.27
N LEU A 151 -2.85 -5.41 0.71
CA LEU A 151 -2.59 -4.09 0.10
C LEU A 151 -3.54 -3.76 -1.07
N PRO A 152 -3.81 -4.67 -2.04
CA PRO A 152 -4.75 -4.38 -3.11
C PRO A 152 -6.15 -4.01 -2.59
N GLU A 153 -6.62 -4.69 -1.55
CA GLU A 153 -7.90 -4.39 -0.92
C GLU A 153 -7.86 -3.07 -0.13
N ALA A 154 -6.76 -2.81 0.59
CA ALA A 154 -6.53 -1.55 1.28
C ALA A 154 -6.61 -0.34 0.33
N TYR A 155 -5.93 -0.41 -0.82
CA TYR A 155 -5.97 0.64 -1.84
C TYR A 155 -7.36 0.82 -2.44
N ARG A 156 -8.09 -0.29 -2.68
CA ARG A 156 -9.47 -0.20 -3.18
C ARG A 156 -10.39 0.51 -2.18
N LEU A 157 -10.29 0.18 -0.89
CA LEU A 157 -11.07 0.81 0.17
C LEU A 157 -10.68 2.27 0.38
N ALA A 158 -9.38 2.59 0.33
CA ALA A 158 -8.88 3.96 0.40
C ALA A 158 -9.47 4.85 -0.70
N ARG A 159 -9.39 4.41 -1.97
CA ARG A 159 -9.96 5.13 -3.11
C ARG A 159 -11.47 5.36 -2.97
N ARG A 160 -12.21 4.33 -2.55
CA ARG A 160 -13.66 4.46 -2.33
C ARG A 160 -13.95 5.48 -1.22
N SER A 161 -13.21 5.40 -0.11
CA SER A 161 -13.38 6.29 1.03
C SER A 161 -13.03 7.74 0.69
N ALA A 162 -11.97 7.96 -0.08
CA ALA A 162 -11.58 9.29 -0.56
C ALA A 162 -12.67 9.88 -1.48
N ALA A 163 -13.20 9.09 -2.43
CA ALA A 163 -14.28 9.55 -3.32
C ALA A 163 -15.58 9.89 -2.57
N GLU A 164 -15.97 9.08 -1.58
CA GLU A 164 -17.14 9.37 -0.73
C GLU A 164 -16.91 10.61 0.15
N ALA A 165 -15.67 10.82 0.63
CA ALA A 165 -15.30 12.01 1.38
C ALA A 165 -15.33 13.29 0.52
N GLU A 166 -15.02 13.23 -0.77
CA GLU A 166 -15.15 14.39 -1.67
C GLU A 166 -16.61 14.72 -1.99
N ALA A 167 -17.48 13.71 -2.04
CA ALA A 167 -18.90 13.86 -2.39
C ALA A 167 -19.78 14.40 -1.23
N ALA A 168 -19.40 14.11 0.01
CA ALA A 168 -20.08 14.55 1.24
C ALA A 168 -19.93 16.06 1.50
#